data_AF-A0A4V5NUZ6-F1
#
_entry.id   AF-A0A4V5NUZ6-F1
#
_cell.length_a   1.000
_cell.length_b   1.000
_cell.length_c   1.000
_cell.angle_alpha   90.00
_cell.angle_beta   90.00
_cell.angle_gamma   90.00
#
_symmetry.space_group_name_H-M   'P 1'
#
loop_
_entity.id
_entity.type
_entity.pdbx_description
1 polymer ?
#
loop_
_entity_poly.entity_id
_entity_poly.type
_entity_poly.pdbx_seq_one_letter_code
_entity_poly.pdbx_strand_id
1 'polypeptide(L)'
;MRQLRLLLAVTLLAGCQSAPKTAAPEACGQLAPRVHLVEGEALAVDHPQLTPMLAARGDLDGDGIDEGVDVVVHQPGGSGSFYYLSVNRGLACGFEPLAAVFIGDRIALDALEVSGGRLSLTFRDRDPQEPMSASPTRLNRWRFALEEGRLNKLAR
;
A
#
# COMPACT_ATOMS: atom_id res chain seq x y z
N MET A 1 55.38 -24.93 59.95
CA MET A 1 55.90 -24.35 58.69
C MET A 1 54.80 -24.48 57.63
N ARG A 2 53.84 -23.54 57.65
CA ARG A 2 53.67 -22.40 56.72
C ARG A 2 53.21 -22.80 55.30
N GLN A 3 51.89 -22.97 55.24
CA GLN A 3 50.93 -22.76 54.14
C GLN A 3 51.47 -22.26 52.78
N LEU A 4 50.97 -22.86 51.69
CA LEU A 4 50.67 -22.09 50.46
C LEU A 4 49.51 -22.72 49.68
N ARG A 5 48.30 -22.19 49.91
CA ARG A 5 47.11 -22.46 49.09
C ARG A 5 47.17 -21.57 47.85
N LEU A 6 47.24 -22.17 46.67
CA LEU A 6 47.20 -21.47 45.40
C LEU A 6 45.74 -21.14 45.07
N LEU A 7 45.32 -19.90 45.31
CA LEU A 7 44.02 -19.36 44.88
C LEU A 7 44.12 -18.95 43.41
N LEU A 8 43.45 -19.69 42.52
CA LEU A 8 43.22 -19.26 41.14
C LEU A 8 42.07 -18.24 41.15
N ALA A 9 42.40 -16.96 41.02
CA ALA A 9 41.42 -15.90 40.86
C ALA A 9 40.96 -15.87 39.38
N VAL A 10 39.77 -16.41 39.11
CA VAL A 10 39.10 -16.25 37.82
C VAL A 10 38.39 -14.90 37.83
N THR A 11 38.99 -13.90 37.20
CA THR A 11 38.35 -12.60 36.97
C THR A 11 37.37 -12.72 35.80
N LEU A 12 36.07 -12.83 36.09
CA LEU A 12 35.02 -12.56 35.11
C LEU A 12 35.01 -11.05 34.80
N LEU A 13 35.57 -10.67 33.66
CA LEU A 13 35.30 -9.38 33.05
C LEU A 13 33.89 -9.45 32.43
N ALA A 14 32.89 -9.05 33.21
CA ALA A 14 31.57 -8.70 32.70
C ALA A 14 31.72 -7.42 31.85
N GLY A 15 32.03 -7.60 30.56
CA GLY A 15 31.90 -6.53 29.59
C GLY A 15 30.42 -6.25 29.38
N CYS A 16 29.92 -5.14 29.92
CA CYS A 16 28.68 -4.52 29.47
C CYS A 16 28.86 -4.13 27.99
N GLN A 17 28.47 -5.00 27.06
CA GLN A 17 28.23 -4.58 25.69
C GLN A 17 26.95 -3.75 25.72
N SER A 18 27.10 -2.43 25.79
CA SER A 18 26.04 -1.50 25.45
C SER A 18 25.53 -1.86 24.06
N ALA A 19 24.24 -2.20 23.96
CA ALA A 19 23.57 -2.40 22.68
C ALA A 19 23.87 -1.21 21.75
N PRO A 20 24.08 -1.43 20.45
CA PRO A 20 24.28 -0.32 19.52
C PRO A 20 23.07 0.60 19.62
N LYS A 21 23.33 1.84 20.02
CA LYS A 21 22.40 2.96 20.00
C LYS A 21 21.85 3.01 18.57
N THR A 22 20.54 2.80 18.42
CA THR A 22 19.81 2.80 17.15
C THR A 22 20.41 3.83 16.21
N ALA A 23 21.04 3.37 15.12
CA ALA A 23 21.45 4.25 14.06
C ALA A 23 20.19 5.00 13.59
N ALA A 24 20.25 6.33 13.59
CA ALA A 24 19.23 7.12 12.91
C ALA A 24 19.09 6.59 11.48
N PRO A 25 17.86 6.49 10.93
CA PRO A 25 17.71 6.03 9.56
C PRO A 25 18.60 6.89 8.67
N GLU A 26 19.42 6.23 7.83
CA GLU A 26 20.21 6.90 6.81
C GLU A 26 19.29 7.89 6.09
N ALA A 27 19.71 9.16 6.03
CA ALA A 27 18.89 10.21 5.45
C ALA A 27 18.40 9.75 4.09
N CYS A 28 17.07 9.61 3.93
CA CYS A 28 16.48 9.15 2.68
C CYS A 28 17.07 9.97 1.53
N GLY A 29 17.70 9.29 0.56
CA GLY A 29 18.19 9.93 -0.65
C GLY A 29 17.05 10.46 -1.52
N GLN A 30 17.29 10.62 -2.82
CA GLN A 30 16.22 10.97 -3.76
C GLN A 30 15.12 9.90 -3.72
N LEU A 31 13.92 10.25 -3.24
CA LEU A 31 12.78 9.34 -3.26
C LEU A 31 12.42 8.99 -4.70
N ALA A 32 12.23 7.69 -4.98
CA ALA A 32 11.74 7.25 -6.27
C ALA A 32 10.37 7.91 -6.56
N PRO A 33 10.08 8.25 -7.83
CA PRO A 33 8.78 8.78 -8.20
C PRO A 33 7.69 7.75 -7.88
N ARG A 34 6.53 8.23 -7.41
CA ARG A 34 5.35 7.38 -7.23
C ARG A 34 4.87 6.91 -8.61
N VAL A 35 4.41 5.67 -8.67
CA VAL A 35 3.82 5.06 -9.87
C VAL A 35 2.59 4.25 -9.49
N HIS A 36 1.78 3.90 -10.48
CA HIS A 36 0.71 2.92 -10.38
C HIS A 36 1.09 1.68 -11.19
N LEU A 37 1.03 0.49 -10.59
CA LEU A 37 1.22 -0.78 -11.33
C LEU A 37 -0.10 -1.23 -11.95
N VAL A 38 -0.43 -0.70 -13.12
CA VAL A 38 -1.67 -1.02 -13.86
C VAL A 38 -1.37 -2.15 -14.82
N GLU A 39 -2.05 -3.30 -14.66
CA GLU A 39 -1.90 -4.48 -15.52
C GLU A 39 -0.44 -4.98 -15.68
N GLY A 40 0.40 -4.74 -14.67
CA GLY A 40 1.82 -5.11 -14.67
C GLY A 40 2.76 -4.04 -15.23
N GLU A 41 2.24 -2.92 -15.72
CA GLU A 41 3.03 -1.77 -16.17
C GLU A 41 3.13 -0.70 -15.08
N ALA A 42 4.33 -0.17 -14.88
CA ALA A 42 4.58 0.96 -13.97
C ALA A 42 4.34 2.28 -14.70
N LEU A 43 3.19 2.91 -14.42
CA LEU A 43 2.83 4.20 -14.98
C LEU A 43 3.06 5.31 -13.95
N ALA A 44 3.76 6.38 -14.32
CA ALA A 44 3.91 7.55 -13.46
C ALA A 44 2.55 8.11 -13.05
N VAL A 45 2.44 8.70 -11.85
CA VAL A 45 1.18 9.27 -11.35
C VAL A 45 0.62 10.39 -12.25
N ASP A 46 1.48 11.05 -13.03
CA ASP A 46 1.17 12.10 -13.99
C ASP A 46 1.14 11.59 -15.45
N HIS A 47 1.13 10.28 -15.65
CA HIS A 47 1.05 9.68 -16.98
C HIS A 47 -0.21 10.17 -17.72
N PRO A 48 -0.11 10.59 -19.00
CA PRO A 48 -1.21 11.26 -19.72
C PRO A 48 -2.45 10.38 -19.93
N GLN A 49 -2.32 9.06 -19.79
CA GLN A 49 -3.45 8.12 -19.87
C GLN A 49 -4.09 7.81 -18.51
N LEU A 50 -3.58 8.39 -17.42
CA LEU A 50 -4.11 8.23 -16.07
C LEU A 50 -4.80 9.51 -15.61
N THR A 51 -6.03 9.37 -15.13
CA THR A 51 -6.76 10.45 -14.46
C THR A 51 -7.01 10.04 -13.01
N PRO A 52 -6.46 10.76 -12.01
CA PRO A 52 -6.76 10.49 -10.61
C PRO A 52 -8.19 10.91 -10.28
N MET A 53 -8.93 10.07 -9.56
CA MET A 53 -10.34 10.30 -9.26
C MET A 53 -10.60 10.50 -7.77
N LEU A 54 -10.13 9.56 -6.95
CA LEU A 54 -10.24 9.60 -5.50
C LEU A 54 -8.89 9.23 -4.90
N ALA A 55 -8.57 9.81 -3.75
CA ALA A 55 -7.39 9.49 -2.98
C ALA A 55 -7.75 9.32 -1.50
N ALA A 56 -7.09 8.37 -0.85
CA ALA A 56 -7.15 8.13 0.58
C ALA A 56 -5.76 7.75 1.09
N ARG A 57 -5.58 7.85 2.40
CA ARG A 57 -4.37 7.40 3.09
C ARG A 57 -4.72 6.74 4.41
N GLY A 58 -3.88 5.81 4.83
CA GLY A 58 -3.94 5.21 6.15
C GLY A 58 -3.13 3.93 6.21
N ASP A 59 -2.72 3.59 7.41
CA ASP A 59 -2.01 2.36 7.75
C ASP A 59 -2.89 1.11 7.47
N LEU A 60 -2.61 0.41 6.36
CA LEU A 60 -3.32 -0.78 5.90
C LEU A 60 -2.63 -2.08 6.33
N ASP A 61 -1.30 -2.08 6.51
CA ASP A 61 -0.55 -3.28 6.92
C ASP A 61 -0.16 -3.30 8.42
N GLY A 62 -0.40 -2.20 9.14
CA GLY A 62 -0.21 -2.08 10.58
C GLY A 62 1.23 -1.78 10.99
N ASP A 63 2.09 -1.35 10.06
CA ASP A 63 3.49 -1.04 10.34
C ASP A 63 3.71 0.39 10.88
N GLY A 64 2.65 1.20 10.93
CA GLY A 64 2.65 2.57 11.40
C GLY A 64 3.04 3.61 10.35
N ILE A 65 3.20 3.22 9.08
CA ILE A 65 3.41 4.12 7.94
C ILE A 65 2.18 4.05 7.03
N ASP A 66 1.57 5.20 6.74
CA ASP A 66 0.38 5.23 5.90
C ASP A 66 0.66 4.80 4.45
N GLU A 67 -0.19 3.91 3.93
CA GLU A 67 -0.32 3.64 2.50
C GLU A 67 -0.96 4.83 1.77
N GLY A 68 -0.48 5.12 0.57
CA GLY A 68 -1.20 5.95 -0.40
C GLY A 68 -2.15 5.10 -1.24
N VAL A 69 -3.44 5.42 -1.22
CA VAL A 69 -4.45 4.71 -2.02
C VAL A 69 -5.10 5.67 -3.01
N ASP A 70 -5.10 5.30 -4.28
CA ASP A 70 -5.66 6.10 -5.36
C ASP A 70 -6.63 5.26 -6.20
N VAL A 71 -7.78 5.82 -6.55
CA VAL A 71 -8.58 5.32 -7.68
C VAL A 71 -8.20 6.13 -8.91
N VAL A 72 -7.70 5.44 -9.93
CA VAL A 72 -7.28 6.05 -11.20
C VAL A 72 -8.10 5.50 -12.35
N VAL A 73 -8.41 6.35 -13.33
CA VAL A 73 -8.95 5.92 -14.63
C VAL A 73 -7.80 5.79 -15.60
N HIS A 74 -7.66 4.62 -16.22
CA HIS A 74 -6.74 4.38 -17.33
C HIS A 74 -7.49 4.39 -18.66
N GLN A 75 -6.99 5.20 -19.59
CA GLN A 75 -7.53 5.38 -20.93
C GLN A 75 -6.43 5.10 -21.99
N PRO A 76 -6.08 3.83 -22.23
CA PRO A 76 -5.00 3.47 -23.16
C PRO A 76 -5.33 3.75 -24.64
N GLY A 77 -6.58 4.09 -24.96
CA GLY A 77 -7.12 4.30 -26.30
C GLY A 77 -8.50 3.66 -26.46
N GLY A 78 -9.16 3.92 -27.59
CA GLY A 78 -10.53 3.45 -27.84
C GLY A 78 -11.60 4.25 -27.09
N SER A 79 -12.71 3.61 -26.72
CA SER A 79 -13.84 4.22 -25.99
C SER A 79 -13.98 3.75 -24.53
N GLY A 80 -13.06 2.90 -24.06
CA GLY A 80 -13.07 2.37 -22.69
C GLY A 80 -12.53 3.36 -21.68
N SER A 81 -12.98 3.25 -20.43
CA SER A 81 -12.40 3.97 -19.29
C SER A 81 -12.37 3.02 -18.10
N PHE A 82 -11.18 2.54 -17.77
CA PHE A 82 -10.97 1.44 -16.85
C PHE A 82 -10.53 1.97 -15.49
N TYR A 83 -11.24 1.61 -14.44
CA TYR A 83 -11.00 2.10 -13.09
C TYR A 83 -10.16 1.08 -12.33
N TYR A 84 -9.06 1.56 -11.76
CA TYR A 84 -8.13 0.77 -10.98
C TYR A 84 -8.00 1.35 -9.57
N LEU A 85 -7.93 0.45 -8.59
CA LEU A 85 -7.57 0.78 -7.22
C LEU A 85 -6.09 0.47 -7.03
N SER A 86 -5.29 1.52 -6.89
CA SER A 86 -3.84 1.43 -6.73
C SER A 86 -3.45 1.72 -5.29
N VAL A 87 -2.51 0.94 -4.78
CA VAL A 87 -1.90 1.14 -3.46
C VAL A 87 -0.41 1.33 -3.64
N ASN A 88 0.12 2.38 -3.05
CA ASN A 88 1.53 2.62 -2.85
C ASN A 88 1.81 2.38 -1.37
N ARG A 89 2.46 1.25 -1.06
CA ARG A 89 2.86 0.85 0.29
C ARG A 89 3.84 1.86 0.87
N GLY A 90 3.57 2.33 2.07
CA GLY A 90 4.44 3.25 2.77
C GLY A 90 5.76 2.57 3.14
N LEU A 91 6.88 3.26 2.96
CA LEU A 91 8.17 2.83 3.48
C LEU A 91 8.80 3.98 4.28
N ALA A 92 9.76 3.65 5.15
CA ALA A 92 10.54 4.67 5.87
C ALA A 92 11.15 5.72 4.92
N CYS A 93 11.51 5.29 3.71
CA CYS A 93 11.94 6.15 2.61
C CYS A 93 11.15 5.84 1.33
N GLY A 94 10.02 6.52 1.13
CA GLY A 94 9.28 6.52 -0.13
C GLY A 94 8.14 5.52 -0.16
N PHE A 95 7.95 4.91 -1.33
CA PHE A 95 6.79 4.04 -1.58
C PHE A 95 7.16 2.83 -2.42
N GLU A 96 6.52 1.70 -2.14
CA GLU A 96 6.53 0.50 -2.96
C GLU A 96 5.16 0.37 -3.66
N PRO A 97 5.07 0.51 -4.99
CA PRO A 97 3.80 0.40 -5.68
C PRO A 97 3.38 -1.07 -5.72
N LEU A 98 2.11 -1.34 -5.37
CA LEU A 98 1.52 -2.67 -5.43
C LEU A 98 0.70 -2.85 -6.71
N ALA A 99 0.49 -4.10 -7.12
CA ALA A 99 -0.36 -4.42 -8.26
C ALA A 99 -1.76 -3.84 -8.07
N ALA A 100 -2.18 -2.98 -9.00
CA ALA A 100 -3.48 -2.33 -8.93
C ALA A 100 -4.60 -3.34 -9.21
N VAL A 101 -5.74 -3.17 -8.53
CA VAL A 101 -6.91 -4.02 -8.70
C VAL A 101 -7.88 -3.36 -9.69
N PHE A 102 -8.24 -4.09 -10.74
CA PHE A 102 -9.30 -3.64 -11.65
C PHE A 102 -10.66 -3.62 -10.93
N ILE A 103 -11.34 -2.48 -10.99
CA ILE A 103 -12.65 -2.28 -10.35
C ILE A 103 -13.78 -2.41 -11.37
N GLY A 104 -13.65 -1.80 -12.55
CA GLY A 104 -14.67 -1.85 -13.58
C GLY A 104 -14.44 -0.90 -14.77
N ASP A 105 -15.29 -1.01 -15.78
CA ASP A 105 -15.32 -0.14 -16.96
C ASP A 105 -16.50 0.83 -16.85
N ARG A 106 -16.22 2.14 -16.93
CA ARG A 106 -17.21 3.23 -16.90
C ARG A 106 -18.18 3.13 -15.71
N ILE A 107 -17.63 3.01 -14.51
CA ILE A 107 -18.36 3.05 -13.24
C ILE A 107 -18.51 4.49 -12.74
N ALA A 108 -19.38 4.70 -11.75
CA ALA A 108 -19.47 5.97 -11.01
C ALA A 108 -18.94 5.79 -9.58
N LEU A 109 -17.97 6.60 -9.15
CA LEU A 109 -17.39 6.50 -7.82
C LEU A 109 -18.20 7.30 -6.80
N ASP A 110 -18.41 6.74 -5.62
CA ASP A 110 -19.13 7.40 -4.53
C ASP A 110 -18.20 7.74 -3.35
N ALA A 111 -17.36 6.80 -2.91
CA ALA A 111 -16.45 7.03 -1.77
C ALA A 111 -15.25 6.07 -1.75
N LEU A 112 -14.12 6.55 -1.22
CA LEU A 112 -12.91 5.79 -0.93
C LEU A 112 -12.47 6.11 0.51
N GLU A 113 -12.27 5.08 1.34
CA GLU A 113 -11.92 5.26 2.75
C GLU A 113 -10.94 4.17 3.22
N VAL A 114 -9.92 4.58 3.98
CA VAL A 114 -9.08 3.68 4.76
C VAL A 114 -9.44 3.86 6.24
N SER A 115 -9.83 2.77 6.91
CA SER A 115 -10.22 2.79 8.32
C SER A 115 -9.98 1.43 8.97
N GLY A 116 -9.27 1.43 10.10
CA GLY A 116 -8.98 0.23 10.89
C GLY A 116 -8.26 -0.87 10.11
N GLY A 117 -7.21 -0.52 9.37
CA GLY A 117 -6.44 -1.48 8.54
C GLY A 117 -7.22 -2.04 7.36
N ARG A 118 -8.32 -1.40 6.96
CA ARG A 118 -9.18 -1.85 5.86
C ARG A 118 -9.46 -0.73 4.90
N LEU A 119 -9.51 -1.08 3.63
CA LEU A 119 -9.88 -0.19 2.55
C LEU A 119 -11.31 -0.49 2.10
N SER A 120 -12.13 0.55 1.96
CA SER A 120 -13.50 0.47 1.47
C SER A 120 -13.68 1.37 0.25
N LEU A 121 -14.18 0.79 -0.84
CA LEU A 121 -14.55 1.49 -2.07
C LEU A 121 -16.05 1.35 -2.30
N THR A 122 -16.76 2.46 -2.33
CA THR A 122 -18.18 2.53 -2.71
C THR A 122 -18.29 3.13 -4.10
N PHE A 123 -19.00 2.45 -4.99
CA PHE A 123 -19.19 2.86 -6.38
C PHE A 123 -20.49 2.28 -6.93
N ARG A 124 -20.94 2.79 -8.07
CA ARG A 124 -22.07 2.28 -8.83
C ARG A 124 -21.60 1.68 -10.14
N ASP A 125 -22.16 0.53 -10.46
CA ASP A 125 -21.98 -0.16 -11.74
C ASP A 125 -23.34 -0.31 -12.42
N ARG A 126 -23.34 -0.73 -13.68
CA ARG A 126 -24.54 -1.16 -14.40
C ARG A 126 -24.89 -2.61 -14.06
N ASP A 127 -26.14 -2.99 -14.30
CA ASP A 127 -26.49 -4.41 -14.30
C ASP A 127 -25.86 -5.10 -15.53
N PRO A 128 -25.48 -6.38 -15.44
CA PRO A 128 -24.76 -7.07 -16.53
C PRO A 128 -25.52 -7.12 -17.87
N GLN A 129 -26.85 -6.90 -17.82
CA GLN A 129 -27.74 -6.92 -18.98
C GLN A 129 -27.92 -5.53 -19.61
N GLU A 130 -27.49 -4.46 -18.92
CA GLU A 130 -27.61 -3.10 -19.40
C GLU A 130 -26.51 -2.76 -20.41
N PRO A 131 -26.81 -1.93 -21.43
CA PRO A 131 -25.80 -1.47 -22.37
C PRO A 131 -24.75 -0.59 -21.69
N MET A 132 -23.56 -0.51 -22.26
CA MET A 132 -22.49 0.34 -21.70
C MET A 132 -22.78 1.86 -21.77
N SER A 133 -23.83 2.26 -22.48
CA SER A 133 -24.35 3.62 -22.51
C SER A 133 -25.33 3.93 -21.37
N ALA A 134 -25.81 2.92 -20.64
CA ALA A 134 -26.64 3.12 -19.48
C ALA A 134 -25.83 3.77 -18.36
N SER A 135 -26.48 4.62 -17.57
CA SER A 135 -25.87 5.21 -16.39
C SER A 135 -25.66 4.14 -15.31
N PRO A 136 -24.50 4.08 -14.64
CA PRO A 136 -24.28 3.16 -13.52
C PRO A 136 -25.19 3.51 -12.33
N THR A 137 -25.99 2.55 -11.86
CA THR A 137 -26.96 2.77 -10.78
C THR A 137 -26.86 1.76 -9.64
N ARG A 138 -26.37 0.55 -9.90
CA ARG A 138 -26.28 -0.54 -8.92
C ARG A 138 -25.13 -0.28 -7.94
N LEU A 139 -25.48 0.05 -6.71
CA LEU A 139 -24.53 0.32 -5.63
C LEU A 139 -23.71 -0.92 -5.27
N ASN A 140 -22.40 -0.76 -5.23
CA ASN A 140 -21.44 -1.74 -4.77
C ASN A 140 -20.57 -1.13 -3.68
N ARG A 141 -20.27 -1.93 -2.65
CA ARG A 141 -19.23 -1.64 -1.66
C ARG A 141 -18.26 -2.80 -1.63
N TRP A 142 -17.02 -2.55 -2.02
CA TRP A 142 -15.95 -3.54 -1.94
C TRP A 142 -15.05 -3.19 -0.76
N ARG A 143 -14.65 -4.22 -0.02
CA ARG A 143 -13.70 -4.11 1.10
C ARG A 143 -12.44 -4.88 0.75
N PHE A 144 -11.31 -4.38 1.21
CA PHE A 144 -10.01 -4.99 0.96
C PHE A 144 -9.16 -5.00 2.23
N ALA A 145 -8.24 -5.96 2.29
CA ALA A 145 -7.14 -5.99 3.24
C ALA A 145 -5.81 -6.07 2.47
N LEU A 146 -4.76 -5.45 3.03
CA LEU A 146 -3.40 -5.59 2.53
C LEU A 146 -2.74 -6.75 3.28
N GLU A 147 -2.42 -7.83 2.57
CA GLU A 147 -1.83 -9.03 3.15
C GLU A 147 -0.68 -9.48 2.26
N GLU A 148 0.49 -9.71 2.85
CA GLU A 148 1.68 -10.22 2.13
C GLU A 148 2.02 -9.40 0.86
N GLY A 149 1.91 -8.07 0.95
CA GLY A 149 2.19 -7.16 -0.17
C GLY A 149 1.14 -7.20 -1.30
N ARG A 150 -0.04 -7.77 -1.05
CA ARG A 150 -1.14 -7.84 -2.02
C ARG A 150 -2.43 -7.29 -1.45
N LEU A 151 -3.12 -6.48 -2.24
CA LEU A 151 -4.45 -6.00 -1.91
C LEU A 151 -5.50 -7.07 -2.24
N ASN A 152 -6.02 -7.74 -1.23
CA ASN A 152 -7.00 -8.81 -1.37
C ASN A 152 -8.41 -8.27 -1.16
N LYS A 153 -9.31 -8.54 -2.12
CA LYS A 153 -10.72 -8.23 -1.96
C LYS A 153 -11.35 -9.23 -0.98
N LEU A 154 -11.98 -8.71 0.06
CA LEU A 154 -12.66 -9.51 1.07
C LEU A 154 -13.98 -10.06 0.52
N ALA A 155 -14.34 -11.28 0.92
CA ALA A 155 -15.67 -11.82 0.68
C ALA A 155 -16.74 -10.90 1.30
N ARG A 156 -17.90 -10.81 0.63
CA ARG A 156 -19.00 -9.97 1.11
C ARG A 156 -19.54 -10.48 2.44
#